data_AF-A0A2Z7BHY6-F1
#
_entry.id   AF-A0A2Z7BHY6-F1
#
_cell.length_a   1.000
_cell.length_b   1.000
_cell.length_c   1.000
_cell.angle_alpha   90.00
_cell.angle_beta   90.00
_cell.angle_gamma   90.00
#
_symmetry.space_group_name_H-M   'P 1'
#
loop_
_entity.id
_entity.type
_entity.pdbx_description
1 polymer ?
#
loop_
_entity_poly.entity_id
_entity_poly.type
_entity_poly.pdbx_seq_one_letter_code
_entity_poly.pdbx_strand_id
1 'polypeptide(L)'
;MEQMKEAAATRILMHDHPFSTVEEGGFNIFCRSGMSQWTSISRATLKKHCFMIYELERKMSCLLKAAKHISLITDLWKSKNKKIEYMVVSQISDEILKCARDWEIENQIFTVTVDNASVNDVVIRNLLNDLLRIKIILFVIDDCTTRWNSTYEIFQITLSFKEVFPRFKDQETSYIDCPIEEQWKKLEKVFSI
;
A
#
# COMPACT_ATOMS: atom_id res chain seq x y z
N MET A 1 0.99 1.54 30.76
CA MET A 1 1.01 2.75 29.91
C MET A 1 1.51 2.45 28.51
N GLU A 2 2.65 1.79 28.33
CA GLU A 2 3.21 1.58 26.98
C GLU A 2 2.34 0.70 26.07
N GLN A 3 1.85 -0.42 26.60
CA GLN A 3 0.88 -1.29 25.92
C GLN A 3 -0.40 -0.55 25.46
N MET A 4 -0.80 0.50 26.18
CA MET A 4 -2.00 1.27 25.81
C MET A 4 -1.74 2.17 24.61
N LYS A 5 -0.55 2.75 24.53
CA LYS A 5 -0.14 3.57 23.38
C LYS A 5 0.05 2.70 22.14
N GLU A 6 0.57 1.49 22.31
CA GLU A 6 0.62 0.48 21.25
C GLU A 6 -0.78 0.12 20.77
N ALA A 7 -1.71 -0.24 21.67
CA ALA A 7 -3.08 -0.57 21.29
C ALA A 7 -3.81 0.60 20.59
N ALA A 8 -3.60 1.84 21.04
CA ALA A 8 -4.12 3.02 20.38
C ALA A 8 -3.51 3.22 18.99
N ALA A 9 -2.20 3.06 18.84
CA ALA A 9 -1.51 3.17 17.56
C ALA A 9 -1.96 2.06 16.58
N THR A 10 -2.08 0.82 17.03
CA THR A 10 -2.60 -0.30 16.24
C THR A 10 -4.02 -0.04 15.76
N ARG A 11 -4.92 0.44 16.64
CA ARG A 11 -6.30 0.78 16.24
C ARG A 11 -6.32 1.87 15.16
N ILE A 12 -5.51 2.91 15.33
CA ILE A 12 -5.44 4.03 14.40
C ILE A 12 -4.93 3.57 13.03
N LEU A 13 -3.89 2.72 13.01
CA LEU A 13 -3.35 2.13 11.78
C LEU A 13 -4.35 1.19 11.10
N MET A 14 -5.00 0.31 11.87
CA MET A 14 -5.96 -0.68 11.34
C MET A 14 -7.18 -0.07 10.67
N HIS A 15 -7.63 1.10 11.14
CA HIS A 15 -8.87 1.73 10.69
C HIS A 15 -8.65 3.07 9.98
N ASP A 16 -7.39 3.39 9.67
CA ASP A 16 -6.97 4.63 9.02
C ASP A 16 -7.62 5.89 9.63
N HIS A 17 -7.63 5.94 10.96
CA HIS A 17 -8.25 7.04 11.68
C HIS A 17 -7.31 8.25 11.76
N PRO A 18 -7.83 9.48 11.77
CA PRO A 18 -7.01 10.66 12.01
C PRO A 18 -6.26 10.56 13.35
N PHE A 19 -4.97 10.94 13.37
CA PHE A 19 -4.20 10.95 14.62
C PHE A 19 -4.80 11.87 15.70
N SER A 20 -5.65 12.84 15.34
CA SER A 20 -6.36 13.70 16.29
C SER A 20 -7.36 12.94 17.17
N THR A 21 -7.79 11.74 16.77
CA THR A 21 -8.80 10.96 17.50
C THR A 21 -8.40 10.67 18.95
N VAL A 22 -7.10 10.49 19.24
CA VAL A 22 -6.64 10.25 20.62
C VAL A 22 -6.71 11.49 21.52
N GLU A 23 -6.84 12.68 20.93
CA GLU A 23 -6.98 13.96 21.64
C GLU A 23 -8.46 14.35 21.83
N GLU A 24 -9.40 13.62 21.22
CA GLU A 24 -10.82 13.89 21.34
C GLU A 24 -11.32 13.63 22.77
N GLY A 25 -12.12 14.57 23.31
CA GLY A 25 -12.66 14.46 24.67
C GLY A 25 -13.53 13.21 24.86
N GLY A 26 -14.39 12.90 23.88
CA GLY A 26 -15.27 11.73 23.92
C GLY A 26 -14.50 10.41 23.95
N PHE A 27 -13.44 10.31 23.12
CA PHE A 27 -12.55 9.15 23.12
C PHE A 27 -11.84 8.98 24.47
N ASN A 28 -11.32 10.08 25.04
CA ASN A 28 -10.66 10.04 26.34
C ASN A 28 -11.60 9.65 27.49
N ILE A 29 -12.86 10.12 27.47
CA ILE A 29 -13.88 9.71 28.45
C ILE A 29 -14.17 8.22 28.31
N PHE A 30 -14.40 7.75 27.08
CA PHE A 30 -14.65 6.33 26.79
C PHE A 30 -13.52 5.43 27.31
N CYS A 31 -12.26 5.77 27.02
CA CYS A 31 -11.11 5.01 27.48
C CYS A 31 -10.96 5.03 29.00
N ARG A 32 -11.22 6.17 29.66
CA ARG A 32 -11.18 6.26 31.14
C ARG A 32 -12.27 5.45 31.81
N SER A 33 -13.45 5.35 31.21
CA SER A 33 -14.56 4.54 31.73
C SER A 33 -14.23 3.04 31.73
N GLY A 34 -13.52 2.55 30.72
CA GLY A 34 -13.07 1.16 30.65
C GLY A 34 -11.72 0.90 31.35
N MET A 35 -10.93 1.94 31.59
CA MET A 35 -9.56 1.84 32.10
C MET A 35 -9.14 3.08 32.91
N SER A 36 -9.20 2.98 34.25
CA SER A 36 -8.96 4.10 35.17
C SER A 36 -7.56 4.71 35.09
N GLN A 37 -6.56 3.94 34.67
CA GLN A 37 -5.17 4.40 34.46
C GLN A 37 -4.94 5.10 33.10
N TRP A 38 -5.99 5.35 32.31
CA TRP A 38 -5.85 6.02 31.03
C TRP A 38 -5.36 7.47 31.17
N THR A 39 -4.28 7.77 30.47
CA THR A 39 -3.74 9.12 30.29
C THR A 39 -3.88 9.52 28.84
N SER A 40 -4.23 10.80 28.61
CA SER A 40 -4.41 11.33 27.26
C SER A 40 -3.10 11.22 26.47
N ILE A 41 -3.18 10.70 25.25
CA ILE A 41 -2.05 10.54 24.35
C ILE A 41 -2.02 11.72 23.39
N SER A 42 -0.86 12.34 23.21
CA SER A 42 -0.69 13.39 22.19
C SER A 42 -0.52 12.79 20.80
N ARG A 43 -0.89 13.54 19.76
CA ARG A 43 -0.60 13.19 18.36
C ARG A 43 0.87 12.88 18.11
N ALA A 44 1.78 13.63 18.72
CA ALA A 44 3.22 13.43 18.57
C ALA A 44 3.67 12.08 19.14
N THR A 45 3.17 11.74 20.34
CA THR A 45 3.42 10.44 20.96
C THR A 45 2.84 9.32 20.12
N LEU A 46 1.59 9.44 19.67
CA LEU A 46 0.94 8.45 18.84
C LEU A 46 1.70 8.18 17.54
N LYS A 47 2.14 9.24 16.85
CA LYS A 47 2.99 9.12 15.64
C LYS A 47 4.27 8.33 15.91
N LYS A 48 4.94 8.59 17.04
CA LYS A 48 6.16 7.85 17.44
C LYS A 48 5.86 6.36 17.62
N HIS A 49 4.72 6.02 18.23
CA HIS A 49 4.30 4.63 18.40
C HIS A 49 3.93 3.94 17.08
N CYS A 50 3.20 4.63 16.19
CA CYS A 50 2.92 4.10 14.85
C CYS A 50 4.21 3.82 14.08
N PHE A 51 5.19 4.73 14.15
CA PHE A 51 6.49 4.52 13.51
C PHE A 51 7.26 3.33 14.12
N MET A 52 7.17 3.15 15.44
CA MET A 52 7.77 2.00 16.11
C MET A 52 7.14 0.68 15.67
N ILE A 53 5.80 0.62 15.55
CA ILE A 53 5.09 -0.55 15.01
C ILE A 53 5.55 -0.84 13.58
N TYR A 54 5.60 0.18 12.74
CA TYR A 54 6.11 0.07 11.37
C TYR A 54 7.53 -0.51 11.33
N GLU A 55 8.46 -0.02 12.15
CA GLU A 55 9.85 -0.54 12.20
C GLU A 55 9.92 -2.00 12.69
N LEU A 56 9.02 -2.39 13.60
CA LEU A 56 8.91 -3.77 14.08
C LEU A 56 8.36 -4.70 13.01
N GLU A 57 7.29 -4.30 12.33
CA GLU A 57 6.69 -5.03 11.20
C GLU A 57 7.61 -5.07 9.99
N ARG A 58 8.48 -4.06 9.81
CA ARG A 58 9.52 -4.03 8.77
C ARG A 58 10.48 -5.23 8.89
N LYS A 59 10.50 -5.97 10.00
CA LYS A 59 11.22 -7.26 10.07
C LYS A 59 10.69 -8.32 9.09
N MET A 60 9.45 -8.19 8.61
CA MET A 60 8.93 -8.98 7.48
C MET A 60 9.62 -8.65 6.14
N SER A 61 10.49 -7.63 6.11
CA SER A 61 11.38 -7.33 4.98
C SER A 61 12.21 -8.55 4.55
N CYS A 62 12.50 -9.50 5.44
CA CYS A 62 13.17 -10.75 5.06
C CYS A 62 12.43 -11.51 3.95
N LEU A 63 11.09 -11.54 3.98
CA LEU A 63 10.28 -12.21 2.95
C LEU A 63 10.32 -11.44 1.63
N LEU A 64 10.29 -10.10 1.69
CA LEU A 64 10.44 -9.27 0.50
C LEU A 64 11.83 -9.45 -0.11
N LYS A 65 12.89 -9.48 0.71
CA LYS A 65 14.26 -9.74 0.26
C LYS A 65 14.47 -11.16 -0.28
N ALA A 66 13.63 -12.12 0.09
CA ALA A 66 13.66 -13.46 -0.51
C ALA A 66 12.97 -13.51 -1.89
N ALA A 67 12.13 -12.53 -2.20
CA ALA A 67 11.40 -12.50 -3.47
C ALA A 67 12.35 -12.22 -4.64
N LYS A 68 12.27 -13.03 -5.70
CA LYS A 68 13.08 -12.82 -6.90
C LYS A 68 12.59 -11.61 -7.73
N HIS A 69 11.29 -11.39 -7.71
CA HIS A 69 10.60 -10.35 -8.46
C HIS A 69 9.52 -9.71 -7.59
N ILE A 70 9.50 -8.38 -7.54
CA ILE A 70 8.55 -7.57 -6.80
C ILE A 70 7.85 -6.63 -7.78
N SER A 71 6.52 -6.61 -7.73
CA SER A 71 5.69 -5.67 -8.48
C SER A 71 5.13 -4.64 -7.50
N LEU A 72 5.41 -3.36 -7.73
CA LEU A 72 4.87 -2.27 -6.92
C LEU A 72 3.59 -1.72 -7.56
N ILE A 73 2.60 -1.38 -6.75
CA ILE A 73 1.36 -0.73 -7.21
C ILE A 73 1.27 0.60 -6.48
N THR A 74 1.22 1.70 -7.20
CA THR A 74 1.11 3.06 -6.64
C THR A 74 -0.17 3.73 -7.13
N ASP A 75 -0.98 4.21 -6.19
CA ASP A 75 -2.14 5.06 -6.47
C ASP A 75 -1.69 6.53 -6.59
N LEU A 76 -1.95 7.16 -7.74
CA LEU A 76 -1.72 8.60 -7.94
C LEU A 76 -3.02 9.37 -7.73
N TRP A 77 -3.20 9.91 -6.53
CA TRP A 77 -4.33 10.78 -6.22
C TRP A 77 -4.07 12.24 -6.61
N LYS A 78 -5.10 12.89 -7.21
CA LYS A 78 -5.14 14.34 -7.42
C LYS A 78 -5.98 15.01 -6.33
N SER A 79 -5.40 15.94 -5.59
CA SER A 79 -6.18 16.80 -4.69
C SER A 79 -7.03 17.78 -5.51
N LYS A 80 -8.35 17.81 -5.29
CA LYS A 80 -9.28 18.71 -5.99
C LYS A 80 -9.05 20.21 -5.67
N ASN A 81 -8.33 20.53 -4.59
CA ASN A 81 -8.40 21.84 -3.94
C ASN A 81 -7.07 22.57 -3.72
N LYS A 82 -6.04 22.37 -4.54
CA LYS A 82 -4.86 23.25 -4.52
C LYS A 82 -4.36 23.62 -5.91
N LYS A 83 -4.12 24.93 -6.05
CA LYS A 83 -3.33 25.64 -7.08
C LYS A 83 -1.84 25.24 -7.07
N ILE A 84 -1.51 24.10 -6.46
CA ILE A 84 -0.16 23.58 -6.33
C ILE A 84 -0.18 22.22 -7.00
N GLU A 85 0.40 22.18 -8.19
CA GLU A 85 0.74 20.99 -8.95
C GLU A 85 1.79 20.19 -8.14
N TYR A 86 1.38 19.55 -7.05
CA TYR A 86 2.28 18.70 -6.28
C TYR A 86 2.50 17.38 -7.03
N MET A 87 3.47 17.40 -7.93
CA MET A 87 4.71 16.61 -7.86
C MET A 87 5.45 16.81 -9.17
N VAL A 88 6.64 17.40 -9.10
CA VAL A 88 7.60 17.34 -10.19
C VAL A 88 7.99 15.86 -10.28
N VAL A 89 7.44 15.17 -11.25
CA VAL A 89 7.71 13.80 -11.73
C VAL A 89 9.00 13.13 -11.28
N SER A 90 10.13 13.84 -11.38
CA SER A 90 11.43 13.34 -10.97
C SER A 90 11.46 12.96 -9.48
N GLN A 91 10.70 13.67 -8.65
CA GLN A 91 10.48 13.36 -7.25
C GLN A 91 9.73 12.04 -7.07
N ILE A 92 8.76 11.68 -7.92
CA ILE A 92 8.08 10.38 -7.74
C ILE A 92 9.05 9.22 -7.99
N SER A 93 9.83 9.29 -9.06
CA SER A 93 10.87 8.29 -9.34
C SER A 93 11.93 8.25 -8.24
N ASP A 94 12.42 9.41 -7.81
CA ASP A 94 13.46 9.52 -6.79
C ASP A 94 12.97 8.96 -5.44
N GLU A 95 11.72 9.23 -5.09
CA GLU A 95 11.09 8.77 -3.85
C GLU A 95 10.83 7.26 -3.89
N ILE A 96 10.32 6.71 -5.01
CA ILE A 96 10.16 5.26 -5.19
C ILE A 96 11.52 4.58 -5.05
N LEU A 97 12.55 5.12 -5.69
CA LEU A 97 13.89 4.56 -5.63
C LEU A 97 14.53 4.69 -4.26
N LYS A 98 14.29 5.79 -3.57
CA LYS A 98 14.74 5.98 -2.19
C LYS A 98 14.09 4.94 -1.28
N CYS A 99 12.78 4.75 -1.38
CA CYS A 99 12.07 3.70 -0.65
C CYS A 99 12.63 2.31 -1.01
N ALA A 100 12.85 2.02 -2.30
CA ALA A 100 13.41 0.75 -2.74
C ALA A 100 14.82 0.49 -2.17
N ARG A 101 15.65 1.52 -2.07
CA ARG A 101 16.98 1.48 -1.42
C ARG A 101 16.89 1.27 0.07
N ASP A 102 16.03 2.03 0.74
CA ASP A 102 15.84 1.95 2.19
C ASP A 102 15.35 0.55 2.60
N TRP A 103 14.65 -0.15 1.69
CA TRP A 103 14.17 -1.52 1.87
C TRP A 103 15.11 -2.59 1.28
N GLU A 104 16.18 -2.19 0.59
CA GLU A 104 17.14 -3.05 -0.13
C GLU A 104 16.49 -3.97 -1.18
N ILE A 105 15.39 -3.54 -1.80
CA ILE A 105 14.62 -4.32 -2.79
C ILE A 105 14.78 -3.80 -4.23
N GLU A 106 15.59 -2.77 -4.45
CA GLU A 106 15.73 -2.08 -5.74
C GLU A 106 16.02 -3.02 -6.93
N ASN A 107 16.85 -4.05 -6.72
CA ASN A 107 17.23 -5.00 -7.76
C ASN A 107 16.18 -6.10 -7.99
N GLN A 108 15.17 -6.17 -7.13
CA GLN A 108 14.08 -7.15 -7.19
C GLN A 108 12.84 -6.56 -7.84
N ILE A 109 12.73 -5.23 -7.93
CA ILE A 109 11.60 -4.57 -8.56
C ILE A 109 11.60 -4.90 -10.05
N PHE A 110 10.59 -5.66 -10.47
CA PHE A 110 10.39 -6.05 -11.86
C PHE A 110 9.43 -5.09 -12.55
N THR A 111 8.33 -4.75 -11.88
CA THR A 111 7.32 -3.84 -12.42
C THR A 111 6.87 -2.79 -11.40
N VAL A 112 6.52 -1.62 -11.91
CA VAL A 112 5.79 -0.60 -11.17
C VAL A 112 4.51 -0.30 -11.93
N THR A 113 3.37 -0.45 -11.28
CA THR A 113 2.04 -0.16 -11.81
C THR A 113 1.56 1.15 -11.22
N VAL A 114 1.14 2.08 -12.08
CA VAL A 114 0.66 3.40 -11.69
C VAL A 114 -0.79 3.55 -12.12
N ASP A 115 -1.69 3.78 -11.17
CA ASP A 115 -3.12 4.03 -11.40
C ASP A 115 -3.40 5.53 -11.66
N ASN A 116 -4.48 5.83 -12.40
CA ASN A 116 -4.98 7.19 -12.68
C ASN A 116 -3.96 8.12 -13.37
N ALA A 117 -3.13 7.55 -14.25
CA ALA A 117 -2.01 8.24 -14.88
C ALA A 117 -2.39 9.21 -16.02
N SER A 118 -3.69 9.47 -16.25
CA SER A 118 -4.18 10.44 -17.24
C SER A 118 -3.63 11.87 -17.05
N VAL A 119 -2.88 12.13 -15.97
CA VAL A 119 -2.24 13.41 -15.66
C VAL A 119 -0.79 13.44 -16.16
N ASN A 120 -0.65 13.74 -17.46
CA ASN A 120 0.52 14.18 -18.24
C ASN A 120 1.41 13.08 -18.86
N ASP A 121 1.34 12.95 -20.19
CA ASP A 121 2.27 12.17 -21.02
C ASP A 121 3.75 12.49 -20.79
N VAL A 122 4.06 13.71 -20.32
CA VAL A 122 5.43 14.13 -19.98
C VAL A 122 5.87 13.52 -18.64
N VAL A 123 4.96 13.36 -17.68
CA VAL A 123 5.19 12.73 -16.38
C VAL A 123 5.49 11.25 -16.57
N ILE A 124 4.62 10.56 -17.31
CA ILE A 124 4.84 9.15 -17.64
C ILE A 124 6.13 8.97 -18.43
N ARG A 125 6.43 9.82 -19.42
CA ARG A 125 7.67 9.71 -20.22
C ARG A 125 8.94 9.88 -19.41
N ASN A 126 8.97 10.85 -18.48
CA ASN A 126 10.14 11.05 -17.62
C ASN A 126 10.30 9.89 -16.62
N LEU A 127 9.20 9.45 -16.00
CA LEU A 127 9.19 8.29 -15.11
C LEU A 127 9.62 7.01 -15.85
N LEU A 128 9.12 6.80 -17.08
CA LEU A 128 9.55 5.72 -17.96
C LEU A 128 11.05 5.79 -18.22
N ASN A 129 11.59 6.96 -18.60
CA ASN A 129 13.01 7.10 -18.88
C ASN A 129 13.88 6.80 -17.65
N ASP A 130 13.47 7.26 -16.47
CA ASP A 130 14.24 7.04 -15.24
C ASP A 130 14.12 5.60 -14.73
N LEU A 131 12.97 4.95 -14.84
CA LEU A 131 12.78 3.54 -14.47
C LEU A 131 13.39 2.57 -15.49
N LEU A 132 13.34 2.88 -16.79
CA LEU A 132 13.99 2.07 -17.83
C LEU A 132 15.52 2.08 -17.71
N ARG A 133 16.12 3.21 -17.26
CA ARG A 133 17.57 3.29 -17.00
C ARG A 133 18.05 2.27 -15.97
N ILE A 134 17.19 1.93 -15.02
CA ILE A 134 17.44 0.94 -13.97
C ILE A 134 16.75 -0.40 -14.25
N LYS A 135 16.28 -0.62 -15.49
CA LYS A 135 15.64 -1.85 -15.99
C LYS A 135 14.32 -2.23 -15.29
N ILE A 136 13.63 -1.27 -14.70
CA ILE A 136 12.30 -1.44 -14.14
C ILE A 136 11.26 -1.17 -15.24
N ILE A 137 10.30 -2.09 -15.41
CA ILE A 137 9.23 -1.95 -16.39
C ILE A 137 8.06 -1.21 -15.75
N LEU A 138 7.68 -0.06 -16.29
CA LEU A 138 6.51 0.68 -15.84
C LEU A 138 5.27 0.24 -16.62
N PHE A 139 4.23 -0.19 -15.89
CA PHE A 139 2.89 -0.37 -16.43
C PHE A 139 2.04 0.81 -16.02
N VAL A 140 1.57 1.56 -17.02
CA VAL A 140 0.59 2.61 -16.80
C VAL A 140 -0.76 2.04 -17.09
N ILE A 141 -1.66 2.12 -16.12
CA ILE A 141 -3.02 1.66 -16.34
C ILE A 141 -4.01 2.78 -16.05
N ASP A 142 -4.77 3.13 -17.08
CA ASP A 142 -5.81 4.16 -17.03
C ASP A 142 -7.15 3.46 -16.82
N ASP A 143 -7.69 3.53 -15.60
CA ASP A 143 -9.03 3.05 -15.32
C ASP A 143 -10.06 4.09 -15.71
N CYS A 144 -10.72 3.84 -16.83
CA CYS A 144 -11.94 4.56 -17.18
C CYS A 144 -13.07 4.04 -16.29
N THR A 145 -13.87 4.92 -15.69
CA THR A 145 -15.03 4.52 -14.85
C THR A 145 -16.05 3.63 -15.57
N THR A 146 -16.03 3.58 -16.90
CA THR A 146 -16.86 2.70 -17.73
C THR A 146 -16.07 1.59 -18.44
N ARG A 147 -14.74 1.55 -18.32
CA ARG A 147 -13.85 0.51 -18.85
C ARG A 147 -12.73 0.23 -17.86
N TRP A 148 -12.95 -0.77 -17.01
CA TRP A 148 -12.06 -1.23 -15.95
C TRP A 148 -10.84 -1.97 -16.52
N ASN A 149 -10.04 -1.31 -17.35
CA ASN A 149 -8.92 -1.94 -18.04
C ASN A 149 -7.82 -2.39 -17.06
N SER A 150 -7.55 -1.63 -15.99
CA SER A 150 -6.54 -2.01 -14.99
C SER A 150 -6.98 -3.18 -14.14
N THR A 151 -8.22 -3.13 -13.69
CA THR A 151 -8.80 -4.22 -12.90
C THR A 151 -8.89 -5.48 -13.76
N TYR A 152 -9.21 -5.36 -15.05
CA TYR A 152 -9.20 -6.46 -16.01
C TYR A 152 -7.79 -7.05 -16.21
N GLU A 153 -6.77 -6.23 -16.46
CA GLU A 153 -5.40 -6.71 -16.63
C GLU A 153 -4.83 -7.34 -15.37
N ILE A 154 -5.05 -6.73 -14.20
CA ILE A 154 -4.67 -7.29 -12.90
C ILE A 154 -5.34 -8.65 -12.70
N PHE A 155 -6.63 -8.77 -13.00
CA PHE A 155 -7.32 -10.04 -12.88
C PHE A 155 -6.86 -11.08 -13.90
N GLN A 156 -6.51 -10.67 -15.13
CA GLN A 156 -5.98 -11.57 -16.15
C GLN A 156 -4.64 -12.16 -15.72
N ILE A 157 -3.75 -11.32 -15.17
CA ILE A 157 -2.48 -11.75 -14.59
C ILE A 157 -2.75 -12.64 -13.37
N THR A 158 -3.63 -12.21 -12.46
CA THR A 158 -3.98 -12.96 -11.24
C THR A 158 -4.51 -14.37 -11.56
N LEU A 159 -5.28 -14.52 -12.64
CA LEU A 159 -5.77 -15.81 -13.14
C LEU A 159 -4.63 -16.76 -13.52
N SER A 160 -3.59 -16.24 -14.18
CA SER A 160 -2.41 -17.05 -14.52
C SER A 160 -1.64 -17.57 -13.29
N PHE A 161 -1.85 -16.93 -12.13
CA PHE A 161 -1.22 -17.29 -10.86
C PHE A 161 -2.19 -17.95 -9.85
N LYS A 162 -3.40 -18.38 -10.27
CA LYS A 162 -4.42 -19.00 -9.40
C LYS A 162 -3.86 -20.07 -8.45
N GLU A 163 -2.99 -20.95 -8.95
CA GLU A 163 -2.41 -22.06 -8.18
C GLU A 163 -1.37 -21.62 -7.13
N VAL A 164 -0.87 -20.38 -7.21
CA VAL A 164 0.14 -19.85 -6.28
C VAL A 164 -0.50 -19.40 -4.97
N PHE A 165 -1.74 -18.92 -4.99
CA PHE A 165 -2.41 -18.36 -3.82
C PHE A 165 -2.59 -19.36 -2.66
N PRO A 166 -3.00 -20.63 -2.89
CA PRO A 166 -3.05 -21.63 -1.82
C PRO A 166 -1.66 -21.92 -1.23
N ARG A 167 -0.62 -22.03 -2.08
CA ARG A 167 0.76 -22.28 -1.63
C ARG A 167 1.31 -21.11 -0.83
N PHE A 168 0.95 -19.89 -1.19
CA PHE A 168 1.32 -18.69 -0.46
C PHE A 168 0.65 -18.64 0.91
N LYS A 169 -0.63 -19.05 1.01
CA LYS A 169 -1.34 -19.20 2.29
C LYS A 169 -0.66 -20.20 3.24
N ASP A 170 -0.13 -21.30 2.70
CA ASP A 170 0.59 -22.30 3.48
C ASP A 170 1.91 -21.74 4.06
N GLN A 171 2.51 -20.74 3.40
CA GLN A 171 3.77 -20.12 3.82
C GLN A 171 3.56 -18.89 4.72
N GLU A 172 2.52 -18.10 4.48
CA GLU A 172 2.23 -16.87 5.21
C GLU A 172 0.93 -16.98 6.00
N THR A 173 1.05 -17.36 7.28
CA THR A 173 -0.11 -17.57 8.16
C THR A 173 -0.95 -16.31 8.40
N SER A 174 -0.41 -15.11 8.16
CA SER A 174 -1.18 -13.86 8.22
C SER A 174 -2.00 -13.57 6.96
N TYR A 175 -1.89 -14.39 5.91
CA TYR A 175 -2.69 -14.26 4.69
C TYR A 175 -4.05 -14.94 4.85
N ILE A 176 -5.02 -14.19 5.40
CA ILE A 176 -6.32 -14.73 5.83
C ILE A 176 -7.27 -14.90 4.63
N ASP A 177 -7.25 -13.94 3.69
CA ASP A 177 -8.23 -13.80 2.61
C ASP A 177 -7.78 -14.43 1.28
N CYS A 178 -7.42 -15.71 1.32
CA CYS A 178 -7.12 -16.45 0.09
C CYS A 178 -8.39 -16.67 -0.75
N PRO A 179 -8.39 -16.35 -2.06
CA PRO A 179 -9.55 -16.51 -2.91
C PRO A 179 -10.04 -17.97 -2.97
N ILE A 180 -11.34 -18.17 -2.82
CA ILE A 180 -11.99 -19.49 -2.91
C ILE A 180 -12.38 -19.82 -4.36
N GLU A 181 -12.56 -21.11 -4.66
CA GLU A 181 -12.85 -21.60 -6.03
C GLU A 181 -14.07 -20.94 -6.68
N GLU A 182 -15.08 -20.56 -5.89
CA GLU A 182 -16.25 -19.84 -6.40
C GLU A 182 -15.90 -18.41 -6.89
N GLN A 183 -14.96 -17.74 -6.23
CA GLN A 183 -14.48 -16.41 -6.66
C GLN A 183 -13.66 -16.52 -7.95
N TRP A 184 -12.84 -17.57 -8.08
CA TRP A 184 -12.13 -17.86 -9.33
C TRP A 184 -13.09 -18.13 -10.50
N LYS A 185 -14.16 -18.90 -10.28
CA LYS A 185 -15.20 -19.12 -11.30
C LYS A 185 -15.92 -17.84 -11.71
N LYS A 186 -16.20 -16.94 -10.76
CA LYS A 186 -16.77 -15.62 -11.06
C LYS A 186 -15.80 -14.83 -11.94
N LEU A 187 -14.51 -14.87 -11.62
CA LEU A 187 -13.47 -14.20 -12.38
C LEU A 187 -13.32 -14.78 -13.80
N GLU A 188 -13.21 -16.10 -13.94
CA GLU A 188 -13.16 -16.80 -15.24
C GLU A 188 -14.37 -16.46 -16.13
N LYS A 189 -15.56 -16.31 -15.54
CA LYS A 189 -16.77 -15.92 -16.25
C LYS A 189 -16.69 -14.49 -16.82
N VAL A 190 -16.05 -13.56 -16.10
CA VAL A 190 -15.82 -12.18 -16.58
C VAL A 190 -14.92 -12.17 -17.82
N PHE A 191 -13.97 -13.11 -17.94
CA PHE A 191 -13.09 -13.26 -19.11
C PHE A 191 -13.68 -14.11 -20.25
N SER A 192 -14.80 -14.78 -20.03
CA SER A 192 -15.46 -15.64 -21.03
C SER A 192 -16.50 -14.92 -21.91
N ILE A 193 -16.69 -13.63 -21.69
CA ILE A 193 -17.61 -12.74 -22.43
C ILE A 193 -16.81 -11.95 -23.45
#